data_AF-A0A0M3IX68-F1
#
_entry.id   AF-A0A0M3IX68-F1
#
_cell.length_a   1.000
_cell.length_b   1.000
_cell.length_c   1.000
_cell.angle_alpha   90.00
_cell.angle_beta   90.00
_cell.angle_gamma   90.00
#
_symmetry.space_group_name_H-M   'P 1'
#
loop_
_entity.id
_entity.type
_entity.pdbx_description
1 polymer ?
#
loop_
_entity_poly.entity_id
_entity_poly.type
_entity_poly.pdbx_seq_one_letter_code
_entity_poly.pdbx_strand_id
1 'polypeptide(L)' 'MKTELHEFNGKKIDRLRVEVAVMSLFSSVKDPERRKHFVDLFDKGQTDTFKLVVMQLLGPSIEDLRRFYLCTDFTLVFH' A
#
# COMPACT_ATOMS: atom_id res chain seq x y z
N MET A 1 -3.02 16.31 -2.93
CA MET A 1 -2.93 14.83 -2.94
C MET A 1 -4.33 14.31 -2.62
N LYS A 2 -5.07 13.82 -3.61
CA LYS A 2 -6.47 13.44 -3.39
C LYS A 2 -6.51 12.07 -2.72
N THR A 3 -6.51 12.06 -1.39
CA THR A 3 -6.89 10.90 -0.58
C THR A 3 -8.41 10.79 -0.62
N GLU A 4 -8.96 10.30 -1.73
CA GLU A 4 -10.40 10.32 -1.95
C GLU A 4 -11.09 9.38 -0.94
N LEU A 5 -11.88 10.02 -0.08
CA LEU A 5 -12.76 9.45 0.92
C LEU A 5 -13.79 8.58 0.19
N HIS A 6 -13.73 7.27 0.36
CA HIS A 6 -14.82 6.42 -0.11
C HIS A 6 -15.76 6.19 1.06
N GLU A 7 -16.94 6.80 0.99
CA GLU A 7 -18.00 6.64 1.97
C GLU A 7 -18.53 5.21 1.87
N PHE A 8 -18.20 4.39 2.87
CA PHE A 8 -18.87 3.11 3.06
C PHE A 8 -19.90 3.30 4.16
N ASN A 9 -21.19 3.16 3.82
CA ASN A 9 -22.29 3.26 4.78
C ASN A 9 -22.37 4.59 5.55
N GLY A 10 -22.01 5.71 4.92
CA GLY A 10 -22.07 7.06 5.53
C GLY A 10 -21.01 7.33 6.60
N LYS A 11 -20.07 6.40 6.83
CA LYS A 11 -18.92 6.61 7.72
C LYS A 11 -17.68 6.93 6.92
N LYS A 12 -16.99 8.02 7.30
CA LYS A 12 -15.66 8.36 6.80
C LYS A 12 -14.67 7.30 7.31
N ILE A 13 -14.27 6.38 6.44
CA ILE A 13 -13.23 5.40 6.76
C ILE A 13 -11.87 6.00 6.44
N ASP A 14 -11.04 6.12 7.45
CA ASP A 14 -9.64 6.49 7.31
C ASP A 14 -8.86 5.31 6.74
N ARG A 15 -8.68 5.30 5.42
CA ARG A 15 -7.98 4.23 4.69
C ARG A 15 -6.57 4.01 5.22
N LEU A 16 -5.83 5.07 5.54
CA LEU A 16 -4.48 4.95 6.06
C LEU A 16 -4.48 4.29 7.44
N ARG A 17 -5.48 4.57 8.28
CA ARG A 17 -5.64 3.86 9.56
C ARG A 17 -5.93 2.37 9.36
N VAL A 18 -6.73 2.02 8.35
CA VAL A 18 -6.98 0.61 7.98
C VAL A 18 -5.70 -0.06 7.51
N GLU A 19 -4.94 0.57 6.62
CA GLU A 19 -3.66 0.07 6.12
C GLU A 19 -2.67 -0.19 7.26
N VAL A 20 -2.47 0.79 8.15
CA VAL A 20 -1.61 0.65 9.33
C VAL A 20 -2.07 -0.49 10.23
N ALA A 21 -3.37 -0.65 10.45
CA ALA A 21 -3.91 -1.73 11.27
C ALA A 21 -3.61 -3.11 10.65
N VAL A 22 -3.84 -3.25 9.35
CA VAL A 22 -3.56 -4.48 8.60
C VAL A 22 -2.07 -4.81 8.61
N MET A 23 -1.19 -3.83 8.33
CA MET A 23 0.26 -4.02 8.37
C MET A 23 0.75 -4.43 9.77
N SER A 24 0.22 -3.80 10.83
CA SER A 24 0.58 -4.13 12.21
C SER A 24 0.20 -5.57 12.58
N LEU A 25 -0.91 -6.09 12.03
CA LEU A 25 -1.30 -7.49 12.23
C LEU A 25 -0.29 -8.45 11.58
N PHE A 26 0.19 -8.16 10.37
CA PHE A 26 1.20 -8.99 9.71
C PHE A 26 2.56 -8.94 10.40
N SER A 27 2.97 -7.78 10.93
CA SER A 27 4.19 -7.66 11.73
C SER A 27 4.17 -8.51 13.01
N SER A 28 2.98 -8.85 13.53
CA SER A 28 2.83 -9.74 14.69
C SER A 28 2.99 -11.24 14.37
N VAL A 29 3.01 -11.62 13.09
CA VAL A 29 3.17 -13.01 12.65
C VAL A 29 4.61 -13.46 12.88
N LYS A 30 4.79 -14.40 13.82
CA LYS A 30 6.12 -14.89 14.21
C LYS A 30 6.86 -15.62 13.09
N ASP A 31 6.13 -16.45 12.33
CA ASP A 31 6.67 -17.25 11.23
C ASP A 31 7.18 -16.35 10.09
N PRO A 32 8.51 -16.29 9.84
CA PRO A 32 9.09 -15.48 8.77
C PRO A 32 8.59 -15.85 7.37
N GLU A 33 8.35 -17.14 7.13
CA GLU A 33 7.95 -17.63 5.80
C GLU A 33 6.55 -17.16 5.41
N ARG A 34 5.69 -16.93 6.40
CA ARG A 34 4.33 -16.41 6.19
C ARG A 34 4.27 -14.89 6.01
N ARG A 35 5.33 -14.16 6.40
CA ARG A 35 5.40 -12.69 6.25
C ARG A 35 6.32 -12.21 5.14
N LYS A 36 7.15 -13.09 4.54
CA LYS A 36 8.19 -12.70 3.55
C LYS A 36 7.72 -11.95 2.30
N HIS A 37 6.43 -11.99 1.99
CA HIS A 37 5.83 -11.28 0.84
C HIS A 37 5.12 -9.98 1.23
N PHE A 38 5.07 -9.66 2.52
CA PHE A 38 4.48 -8.43 3.02
C PHE A 38 5.56 -7.41 3.33
N VAL A 39 5.21 -6.14 3.15
CA VAL A 39 6.10 -5.01 3.43
C VAL A 39 6.15 -4.73 4.93
N ASP A 40 7.35 -4.46 5.44
CA ASP A 40 7.52 -4.03 6.82
C ASP A 40 7.08 -2.57 7.03
N LEU A 41 6.32 -2.35 8.12
CA LEU A 41 6.01 -1.03 8.67
C LEU A 41 7.02 -0.72 9.78
N PHE A 42 7.84 0.30 9.61
CA PHE A 42 8.84 0.71 10.61
C PHE A 42 8.31 1.75 11.59
N ASP A 43 7.58 2.74 11.10
CA ASP A 43 7.06 3.82 11.94
C ASP A 43 5.80 4.46 11.34
N LYS A 44 5.08 5.24 12.15
CA LYS A 44 3.92 6.03 11.73
C LYS A 44 3.89 7.35 12.48
N GLY A 45 3.56 8.41 11.75
CA GLY A 45 3.49 9.76 12.29
C GLY A 45 2.18 10.45 11.93
N GLN A 46 1.79 11.39 12.77
CA GLN A 46 0.66 12.28 12.49
C GLN A 46 1.01 13.68 12.98
N THR A 47 0.73 14.66 12.13
CA THR A 47 0.72 16.07 12.47
C THR A 47 -0.70 16.60 12.35
N ASP A 48 -0.91 17.89 12.64
CA ASP A 48 -2.20 18.56 12.41
C ASP A 48 -2.57 18.63 10.91
N THR A 49 -1.59 18.45 10.02
CA THR A 49 -1.76 18.68 8.58
C THR A 49 -1.74 17.39 7.75
N PHE A 50 -1.00 16.36 8.16
CA PHE A 50 -0.94 15.10 7.45
C PHE A 50 -0.57 13.91 8.35
N LYS A 51 -0.83 12.72 7.82
CA LYS A 51 -0.39 11.45 8.38
C LYS A 51 0.65 10.84 7.46
N LEU A 52 1.63 10.15 8.04
CA LEU A 52 2.72 9.50 7.31
C LEU A 52 2.96 8.10 7.87
N VAL A 53 3.49 7.23 7.01
CA VAL A 53 3.99 5.90 7.38
C VAL A 53 5.38 5.73 6.81
N VAL A 54 6.24 5.06 7.57
CA VAL A 54 7.61 4.70 7.16
C VAL A 54 7.62 3.21 6.92
N MET A 55 7.92 2.81 5.68
CA MET A 55 7.84 1.43 5.22
C MET A 55 9.18 0.97 4.62
N GLN A 56 9.33 -0.33 4.40
CA GLN A 56 10.47 -0.91 3.68
C GLN A 56 10.65 -0.26 2.30
N LEU A 57 11.89 0.08 1.96
CA LEU A 57 12.24 0.47 0.59
C LEU A 57 12.21 -0.76 -0.31
N LEU A 58 11.48 -0.68 -1.41
CA LEU A 58 11.34 -1.75 -2.40
C LEU A 58 12.02 -1.37 -3.71
N GLY A 59 12.24 -2.38 -4.55
CA GLY A 59 12.59 -2.18 -5.95
C GLY A 59 11.41 -1.65 -6.79
N PRO A 60 11.57 -1.62 -8.12
CA PRO A 60 10.53 -1.17 -9.04
C PRO A 60 9.22 -1.95 -8.85
N SER A 61 8.09 -1.29 -9.04
CA SER A 61 6.80 -1.95 -9.05
C SER A 61 6.67 -2.87 -10.28
N ILE A 62 5.72 -3.81 -10.24
CA ILE A 62 5.40 -4.65 -11.40
C ILE A 62 5.01 -3.79 -12.62
N GLU A 63 4.34 -2.66 -12.38
CA GLU A 63 3.99 -1.70 -13.42
C GLU A 63 5.22 -1.04 -14.04
N ASP A 64 6.22 -0.69 -13.23
CA ASP A 64 7.49 -0.13 -13.72
C ASP A 64 8.24 -1.15 -14.57
N LEU A 65 8.32 -2.40 -14.10
CA LEU A 65 8.94 -3.50 -14.85
C LEU A 65 8.22 -3.73 -16.18
N ARG A 66 6.87 -3.71 -16.18
CA ARG A 66 6.06 -3.84 -17.40
C ARG A 66 6.41 -2.74 -18.41
N ARG A 67 6.43 -1.48 -17.98
CA ARG A 67 6.76 -0.34 -18.85
C ARG A 67 8.17 -0.45 -19.41
N PHE A 68 9.13 -0.87 -18.58
CA PHE A 68 10.53 -0.93 -18.97
C PHE A 68 10.84 -2.06 -19.95
N TYR A 69 10.32 -3.27 -19.71
CA TYR A 69 10.68 -4.45 -20.51
C TYR A 69 9.70 -4.75 -21.65
N LEU A 70 8.40 -4.52 -21.45
CA LEU A 70 7.38 -4.94 -22.41
C LEU A 70 6.96 -3.81 -23.35
N CYS A 71 7.21 -2.54 -22.97
CA CYS A 71 6.85 -1.35 -23.75
C CYS A 71 5.41 -1.37 -24.29
N THR A 72 4.50 -2.09 -23.63
CA THR A 72 3.18 -2.42 -24.16
C THR A 72 2.13 -2.21 -23.09
N ASP A 73 1.02 -1.57 -23.48
CA ASP A 73 -0.16 -1.46 -22.65
C ASP A 73 -1.16 -2.59 -22.94
N PHE A 74 -1.29 -3.55 -22.02
CA PHE A 74 -2.22 -4.67 -22.16
C PHE A 74 -3.70 -4.27 -22.01
N THR A 75 -3.98 -3.04 -21.57
CA THR A 75 -5.35 -2.52 -21.51
C THR A 75 -5.92 -2.16 -22.89
N LEU A 76 -5.08 -2.07 -23.93
CA LEU A 76 -5.48 -1.77 -25.30
C LEU A 76 -5.89 -3.01 -26.12
N VAL A 77 -5.84 -4.21 -25.54
CA VAL A 77 -6.15 -5.47 -26.24
C VAL A 77 -7.53 -6.00 -25.84
N PHE A 78 -8.57 -5.19 -26.06
CA PHE A 78 -9.95 -5.68 -26.14
C PHE A 78 -10.63 -4.94 -27.30
N HIS A 79 -10.52 -5.53 -28.49
CA HIS A 79 -11.32 -5.21 -29.68
C HIS A 79 -12.07 -6.46 -30.11
#